data_AF-A0A238WPJ6-F1
#
_entry.id   AF-A0A238WPJ6-F1
#
_cell.length_a   1.000
_cell.length_b   1.000
_cell.length_c   1.000
_cell.angle_alpha   90.00
_cell.angle_beta   90.00
_cell.angle_gamma   90.00
#
_symmetry.space_group_name_H-M   'P 1'
#
loop_
_entity.id
_entity.type
_entity.pdbx_description
1 polymer ?
#
loop_
_entity_poly.entity_id
_entity_poly.type
_entity_poly.pdbx_seq_one_letter_code
_entity_poly.pdbx_strand_id
1 'polypeptide(L)'
;MTQDFFNRLVAAAASRWGLLIVVTKGAVAASQDAGADTLIRDHFTDWWVGKTMVSRVATPFSHSDYRTLYRKDDPFMKALDD
;
A
#
# COMPACT_ATOMS: atom_id res chain seq x y z
N MET A 1 -3.07 9.69 11.01
CA MET A 1 -2.86 8.22 10.94
C MET A 1 -3.47 7.55 12.15
N THR A 2 -3.91 6.28 12.05
CA THR A 2 -4.58 5.53 13.13
C THR A 2 -3.84 4.23 13.46
N GLN A 3 -4.17 3.57 14.59
CA GLN A 3 -3.61 2.26 14.93
C GLN A 3 -3.94 1.18 13.87
N ASP A 4 -5.14 1.19 13.30
CA ASP A 4 -5.51 0.32 12.17
C ASP A 4 -4.53 0.48 10.99
N PHE A 5 -4.20 1.72 10.64
CA PHE A 5 -3.23 1.99 9.59
C PHE A 5 -1.85 1.42 9.91
N PHE A 6 -1.36 1.60 11.13
CA PHE A 6 -0.07 1.04 11.53
C PHE A 6 -0.08 -0.50 11.54
N ASN A 7 -1.19 -1.14 11.93
CA ASN A 7 -1.35 -2.59 11.83
C ASN A 7 -1.22 -3.12 10.39
N ARG A 8 -1.58 -2.30 9.39
CA ARG A 8 -1.42 -2.61 7.96
C ARG A 8 0.04 -2.54 7.53
N LEU A 9 0.80 -1.57 8.04
CA LEU A 9 2.25 -1.48 7.82
C LEU A 9 3.02 -2.61 8.51
N VAL A 10 2.61 -2.97 9.74
CA VAL A 10 3.20 -4.10 10.47
C VAL A 10 3.01 -5.42 9.70
N ALA A 11 1.84 -5.64 9.10
CA ALA A 11 1.65 -6.85 8.27
C ALA A 11 2.48 -6.84 6.98
N ALA A 12 2.69 -5.67 6.36
CA ALA A 12 3.61 -5.55 5.24
C ALA A 12 5.04 -5.96 5.65
N ALA A 13 5.51 -5.44 6.80
CA ALA A 13 6.81 -5.75 7.35
C ALA A 13 6.97 -7.22 7.74
N ALA A 14 5.94 -7.81 8.37
CA ALA A 14 5.90 -9.22 8.75
C ALA A 14 5.88 -10.16 7.53
N SER A 15 5.36 -9.69 6.39
CA SER A 15 5.47 -10.40 5.12
C SER A 15 6.91 -10.31 4.61
N ARG A 16 7.43 -9.09 4.39
CA ARG A 16 8.81 -8.80 4.02
C ARG A 16 9.19 -7.38 4.45
N TRP A 17 10.31 -7.19 5.15
CA TRP A 17 10.78 -5.85 5.54
C TRP A 17 10.96 -4.89 4.34
N GLY A 18 11.44 -5.41 3.21
CA GLY A 18 11.57 -4.64 1.97
C GLY A 18 10.25 -4.08 1.43
N LEU A 19 9.13 -4.76 1.66
CA LEU A 19 7.80 -4.31 1.21
C LEU A 19 7.38 -3.03 1.94
N LEU A 20 7.57 -2.97 3.26
CA LEU A 20 7.31 -1.77 4.05
C LEU A 20 8.09 -0.56 3.50
N ILE A 21 9.38 -0.75 3.20
CA ILE A 21 10.24 0.32 2.69
C ILE A 21 9.75 0.82 1.32
N VAL A 22 9.45 -0.10 0.41
CA VAL A 22 9.01 0.24 -0.95
C VAL A 22 7.67 0.99 -0.92
N VAL A 23 6.70 0.48 -0.17
CA VAL A 23 5.39 1.10 0.05
C VAL A 23 5.54 2.52 0.64
N THR A 24 6.37 2.67 1.67
CA THR A 24 6.53 3.96 2.36
C THR A 24 7.20 4.99 1.45
N LYS A 25 8.26 4.60 0.71
CA LYS A 25 8.91 5.49 -0.27
C LYS A 25 7.94 5.90 -1.37
N GLY A 26 7.14 4.95 -1.84
CA GLY A 26 6.12 5.20 -2.85
C GLY A 26 5.05 6.20 -2.41
N ALA A 27 4.52 6.02 -1.20
CA ALA A 27 3.55 6.94 -0.63
C ALA A 27 4.13 8.34 -0.39
N VAL A 28 5.40 8.44 0.00
CA VAL A 28 6.09 9.73 0.12
C VAL A 28 6.20 10.43 -1.23
N ALA A 29 6.61 9.72 -2.29
CA ALA A 29 6.64 10.28 -3.64
C ALA A 29 5.24 10.76 -4.07
N ALA A 30 4.19 9.95 -3.87
CA ALA A 30 2.81 10.33 -4.17
C ALA A 30 2.36 11.59 -3.39
N SER A 31 2.79 11.74 -2.13
CA SER A 31 2.50 12.95 -1.34
C SER A 31 3.19 14.20 -1.87
N GLN A 32 4.43 14.05 -2.37
CA GLN A 32 5.21 15.14 -2.95
C GLN A 32 4.59 15.58 -4.28
N ASP A 33 4.20 14.63 -5.12
CA ASP A 33 3.51 14.90 -6.39
C ASP A 33 2.17 15.60 -6.17
N ALA A 34 1.48 15.30 -5.07
CA ALA A 34 0.24 15.96 -4.65
C ALA A 34 0.46 17.33 -3.98
N GLY A 35 1.70 17.76 -3.74
CA GLY A 35 2.01 19.00 -3.01
C GLY A 35 1.52 19.00 -1.56
N ALA A 36 1.43 17.81 -0.93
CA ALA A 36 0.87 17.66 0.40
C ALA A 36 1.94 17.81 1.50
N ASP A 37 1.65 18.62 2.51
CA ASP A 37 2.53 18.78 3.69
C ASP A 37 2.41 17.63 4.71
N THR A 38 1.40 16.78 4.55
CA THR A 38 1.12 15.68 5.47
C THR A 38 0.94 14.38 4.71
N LEU A 39 1.71 13.36 5.10
CA LEU A 39 1.55 12.02 4.59
C LEU A 39 0.27 11.37 5.16
N ILE A 40 -0.71 11.13 4.30
CA ILE A 40 -1.99 10.51 4.65
C ILE A 40 -2.15 9.12 4.00
N ARG A 41 -3.14 8.36 4.47
CA ARG A 41 -3.47 7.01 4.00
C ARG A 41 -3.68 6.95 2.49
N ASP A 42 -4.29 7.97 1.91
CA ASP A 42 -4.61 8.01 0.48
C ASP A 42 -3.36 7.98 -0.39
N HIS A 43 -2.24 8.59 0.03
CA HIS A 43 -0.98 8.48 -0.72
C HIS A 43 -0.45 7.04 -0.81
N PHE A 44 -0.70 6.22 0.22
CA PHE A 44 -0.36 4.79 0.19
C PHE A 44 -1.29 4.02 -0.74
N THR A 45 -2.59 4.31 -0.66
CA THR A 45 -3.61 3.72 -1.54
C THR A 45 -3.30 4.04 -3.00
N ASP A 46 -2.99 5.29 -3.31
CA ASP A 46 -2.82 5.80 -4.67
C ASP A 46 -1.56 5.23 -5.30
N TRP A 47 -0.47 5.23 -4.54
CA TRP A 47 0.76 4.57 -4.97
C TRP A 47 0.54 3.06 -5.21
N TRP A 48 -0.19 2.37 -4.32
CA TRP A 48 -0.46 0.94 -4.46
C TRP A 48 -1.28 0.64 -5.71
N VAL A 49 -2.35 1.42 -5.94
CA VAL A 49 -3.20 1.31 -7.13
C VAL A 49 -2.38 1.56 -8.39
N GLY A 50 -1.58 2.63 -8.43
CA GLY A 50 -0.72 2.90 -9.58
C GLY A 50 0.31 1.79 -9.84
N LYS A 51 0.81 1.14 -8.78
CA LYS A 51 1.80 0.06 -8.91
C LYS A 51 1.21 -1.28 -9.35
N THR A 52 0.01 -1.61 -8.90
CA THR A 52 -0.59 -2.95 -9.03
C THR A 52 -1.81 -3.01 -9.96
N MET A 53 -2.34 -1.85 -10.35
CA MET A 53 -3.58 -1.69 -11.13
C MET A 53 -4.83 -2.29 -10.46
N VAL A 54 -4.79 -2.57 -9.16
CA VAL A 54 -5.97 -3.05 -8.42
C VAL A 54 -6.91 -1.87 -8.09
N SER A 55 -8.20 -2.16 -7.87
CA SER A 55 -9.16 -1.14 -7.44
C SER A 55 -8.80 -0.53 -6.08
N ARG A 56 -9.11 0.77 -5.87
CA ARG A 56 -8.90 1.49 -4.59
C ARG A 56 -9.54 0.82 -3.39
N VAL A 57 -10.64 0.06 -3.57
CA VAL A 57 -11.30 -0.67 -2.47
C VAL A 57 -10.61 -1.99 -2.13
N ALA A 58 -9.83 -2.53 -3.07
CA ALA A 58 -9.13 -3.82 -2.98
C ALA A 58 -7.63 -3.64 -2.64
N THR A 59 -7.27 -2.59 -1.91
CA THR A 59 -5.87 -2.37 -1.48
C THR A 59 -5.66 -2.87 -0.04
N PRO A 60 -4.41 -3.18 0.35
CA PRO A 60 -4.08 -3.44 1.76
C PRO A 60 -4.38 -2.24 2.68
N PHE A 61 -4.56 -1.05 2.11
CA PHE A 61 -4.90 0.17 2.84
C PHE A 61 -6.38 0.45 2.87
N SER A 62 -7.26 -0.34 2.25
CA SER A 62 -8.70 -0.10 2.27
C SER A 62 -9.50 -1.33 2.68
N HIS A 63 -8.99 -2.52 2.37
CA HIS A 63 -9.71 -3.78 2.54
C HIS A 63 -9.67 -4.30 3.98
N SER A 64 -10.72 -4.96 4.46
CA SER A 64 -10.77 -5.59 5.80
C SER A 64 -9.71 -6.69 5.94
N ASP A 65 -9.62 -7.56 4.92
CA ASP A 65 -8.70 -8.72 4.91
C ASP A 65 -7.30 -8.41 4.35
N TYR A 66 -6.78 -7.22 4.67
CA TYR A 66 -5.56 -6.65 4.10
C TYR A 66 -4.32 -7.55 4.16
N ARG A 67 -4.25 -8.46 5.15
CA ARG A 67 -3.13 -9.39 5.31
C ARG A 67 -2.97 -10.34 4.13
N THR A 68 -4.07 -10.70 3.48
CA THR A 68 -4.08 -11.60 2.31
C THR A 68 -3.60 -10.92 1.04
N LEU A 69 -3.68 -9.58 1.00
CA LEU A 69 -3.31 -8.77 -0.16
C LEU A 69 -1.81 -8.53 -0.26
N TYR A 70 -1.07 -8.67 0.85
CA TYR A 70 0.39 -8.71 0.85
C TYR A 70 0.89 -10.11 0.45
N ARG A 71 0.74 -10.45 -0.83
CA ARG A 71 1.22 -11.73 -1.39
C ARG A 71 2.70 -11.92 -1.02
N LYS A 72 3.00 -13.01 -0.29
CA LYS A 72 4.35 -13.24 0.27
C LYS A 72 5.42 -13.40 -0.82
N ASP A 73 5.07 -14.09 -1.90
CA ASP A 73 6.01 -14.43 -2.96
C ASP A 73 6.10 -13.32 -4.03
N ASP A 74 4.97 -12.74 -4.42
CA ASP A 74 4.91 -11.63 -5.38
C ASP A 74 3.91 -10.53 -4.95
N PRO A 75 4.33 -9.58 -4.09
CA PRO A 75 3.46 -8.56 -3.50
C PRO A 75 2.93 -7.53 -4.50
N PHE A 76 3.43 -7.51 -5.74
CA PHE A 76 3.07 -6.52 -6.75
C PHE A 76 2.53 -7.13 -8.05
N MET A 77 2.08 -8.38 -8.01
CA MET A 77 1.41 -8.99 -9.17
C MET A 77 0.30 -8.05 -9.65
N LYS A 78 0.36 -7.67 -10.93
CA LYS A 78 -0.70 -6.91 -11.58
C LYS A 78 -2.03 -7.68 -11.47
N ALA A 79 -3.14 -6.96 -11.38
CA ALA A 79 -4.44 -7.57 -11.68
C ALA A 79 -4.32 -8.28 -13.04
N LEU A 80 -4.84 -9.51 -13.13
CA LEU A 80 -4.89 -10.24 -14.39
C LEU A 80 -5.65 -9.37 -15.39
N ASP A 81 -5.07 -9.16 -16.58
CA ASP A 81 -5.79 -8.58 -17.71
C ASP A 81 -6.85 -9.63 -18.11
N ASP A 82 -8.14 -9.30 -17.92
CA ASP A 82 -9.26 -10.06 -18.50
C ASP A 82 -9.31 -9.88 -20.02
#